data_AF-A0A1X7VC28-F1
#
_entry.id   AF-A0A1X7VC28-F1
#
_cell.length_a   1.000
_cell.length_b   1.000
_cell.length_c   1.000
_cell.angle_alpha   90.00
_cell.angle_beta   90.00
_cell.angle_gamma   90.00
#
_symmetry.space_group_name_H-M   'P 1'
#
loop_
_entity.id
_entity.type
_entity.pdbx_description
1 polymer ?
#
loop_
_entity_poly.entity_id
_entity_poly.type
_entity_poly.pdbx_seq_one_letter_code
_entity_poly.pdbx_strand_id
1 'polypeptide(L)'
;VSGYISEEKEAIAQNYLIPQARSSSGLEDGQVLIETDALQSLIKWYCRESGVRNLQKHIEKILRKAAFKVVSQTQINDDEAEEDEKKQETKEEKSSPPPVTDPVT
;
A
#
# COMPACT_ATOMS: atom_id res chain seq x y z
N VAL A 1 -18.67 26.17 2.79
CA VAL A 1 -19.11 24.77 2.56
C VAL A 1 -18.23 23.89 3.43
N SER A 2 -18.83 23.08 4.32
CA SER A 2 -18.07 22.09 5.10
C SER A 2 -17.69 20.94 4.17
N GLY A 3 -16.41 20.59 4.11
CA GLY A 3 -15.92 19.43 3.36
C GLY A 3 -15.80 18.20 4.25
N TYR A 4 -15.52 17.05 3.64
CA TYR A 4 -15.25 15.82 4.37
C TYR A 4 -13.93 15.91 5.14
N ILE A 5 -13.91 15.40 6.37
CA ILE A 5 -12.67 15.19 7.15
C ILE A 5 -11.89 13.99 6.60
N SER A 6 -10.59 13.89 6.92
CA SER A 6 -9.73 12.81 6.39
C SER A 6 -10.28 11.41 6.69
N GLU A 7 -10.79 11.20 7.89
CA GLU A 7 -11.36 9.90 8.33
C GLU A 7 -12.63 9.55 7.54
N GLU A 8 -13.50 10.52 7.27
CA GLU A 8 -14.67 10.33 6.42
C GLU A 8 -14.26 9.97 4.99
N LYS A 9 -13.24 10.64 4.45
CA LYS A 9 -12.72 10.32 3.12
C LYS A 9 -12.12 8.93 3.04
N GLU A 10 -11.43 8.50 4.09
CA GLU A 10 -10.88 7.16 4.22
C GLU A 10 -11.99 6.11 4.20
N ALA A 11 -13.03 6.31 5.01
CA ALA A 11 -14.20 5.43 5.03
C ALA A 11 -14.93 5.39 3.68
N ILE A 12 -15.08 6.54 3.01
CA ILE A 12 -15.70 6.61 1.67
C ILE A 12 -14.83 5.86 0.65
N ALA A 13 -13.52 6.00 0.72
CA ALA A 13 -12.61 5.33 -0.20
C ALA A 13 -12.65 3.80 -0.04
N GLN A 14 -12.61 3.30 1.19
CA GLN A 14 -12.67 1.86 1.47
C GLN A 14 -14.02 1.24 1.05
N ASN A 15 -15.12 1.89 1.40
CA ASN A 15 -16.46 1.32 1.18
C ASN A 15 -16.97 1.48 -0.26
N TYR A 16 -16.53 2.52 -0.99
CA TYR A 16 -17.11 2.87 -2.28
C TYR A 16 -16.09 3.02 -3.40
N LEU A 17 -15.06 3.85 -3.21
CA LEU A 17 -14.17 4.22 -4.32
C LEU A 17 -13.26 3.06 -4.75
N ILE A 18 -12.69 2.33 -3.80
CA ILE A 18 -11.79 1.20 -4.08
C ILE A 18 -12.56 0.04 -4.75
N PRO A 19 -13.72 -0.43 -4.24
CA PRO A 19 -14.50 -1.47 -4.90
C PRO A 19 -14.94 -1.06 -6.31
N GLN A 20 -15.44 0.17 -6.48
CA GLN A 20 -15.88 0.67 -7.78
C GLN A 20 -14.72 0.75 -8.78
N ALA A 21 -13.58 1.31 -8.36
CA ALA A 21 -12.42 1.44 -9.21
C ALA A 21 -11.80 0.08 -9.56
N ARG A 22 -11.83 -0.90 -8.63
CA ARG A 22 -11.40 -2.29 -8.87
C ARG A 22 -12.25 -2.94 -9.96
N SER A 23 -13.57 -2.86 -9.82
CA SER A 23 -14.52 -3.38 -10.83
C SER A 23 -14.30 -2.71 -12.19
N SER A 24 -14.10 -1.40 -12.23
CA SER A 24 -13.85 -0.67 -13.48
C SER A 24 -12.52 -1.02 -14.16
N SER A 25 -11.53 -1.48 -13.38
CA SER A 25 -10.20 -1.82 -13.88
C SER A 25 -10.07 -3.29 -14.29
N GLY A 26 -11.11 -4.11 -14.05
CA GLY A 26 -11.09 -5.54 -14.36
C GLY A 26 -10.13 -6.35 -13.49
N LEU A 27 -9.82 -5.87 -12.28
CA LEU A 27 -8.97 -6.58 -11.32
C LEU A 27 -9.80 -7.55 -10.49
N GLU A 28 -9.33 -8.78 -10.35
CA GLU A 28 -9.95 -9.78 -9.46
C GLU A 28 -9.66 -9.46 -7.98
N ASP A 29 -10.51 -9.98 -7.10
CA ASP A 29 -10.32 -9.83 -5.66
C ASP A 29 -9.03 -10.53 -5.22
N GLY A 30 -8.16 -9.79 -4.53
CA GLY A 30 -6.86 -10.27 -4.05
C GLY A 30 -5.66 -9.90 -4.92
N GLN A 31 -5.85 -9.47 -6.16
CA GLN A 31 -4.72 -9.05 -7.02
C GLN A 31 -4.08 -7.73 -6.58
N VAL A 32 -4.85 -6.85 -5.94
CA VAL A 32 -4.36 -5.55 -5.45
C VAL A 32 -4.96 -5.24 -4.08
N LEU A 33 -4.07 -5.00 -3.12
CA LEU A 33 -4.38 -4.52 -1.79
C LEU A 33 -3.86 -3.10 -1.62
N ILE A 34 -4.73 -2.20 -1.16
CA ILE A 34 -4.36 -0.84 -0.79
C ILE A 34 -4.37 -0.79 0.74
N GLU A 35 -3.20 -0.63 1.34
CA GLU A 35 -3.06 -0.48 2.78
C GLU A 35 -3.66 0.85 3.26
N THR A 36 -4.17 0.83 4.49
CA THR A 36 -4.77 2.01 5.12
C THR A 36 -3.78 3.17 5.23
N ASP A 37 -2.52 2.91 5.59
CA ASP A 37 -1.50 3.96 5.69
C ASP A 37 -1.18 4.61 4.33
N ALA A 38 -1.14 3.79 3.26
CA ALA A 38 -0.98 4.29 1.91
C ALA A 38 -2.16 5.19 1.49
N LEU A 39 -3.40 4.82 1.88
CA LEU A 39 -4.59 5.62 1.64
C LEU A 39 -4.58 6.93 2.42
N GLN A 40 -4.20 6.91 3.70
CA GLN A 40 -4.06 8.11 4.53
C GLN A 40 -3.01 9.08 3.97
N SER A 41 -1.87 8.54 3.55
CA SER A 41 -0.82 9.30 2.88
C SER A 41 -1.33 9.91 1.56
N LEU A 42 -2.10 9.17 0.78
CA LEU A 42 -2.71 9.67 -0.46
C LEU A 42 -3.66 10.85 -0.18
N ILE A 43 -4.51 10.74 0.85
CA ILE A 43 -5.44 11.79 1.23
C ILE A 43 -4.68 13.05 1.68
N LYS A 44 -3.69 12.89 2.57
CA LYS A 44 -2.92 13.98 3.18
C LYS A 44 -2.11 14.79 2.18
N TRP A 45 -1.47 14.11 1.23
CA TRP A 45 -0.52 14.74 0.30
C TRP A 45 -1.15 15.14 -1.03
N TYR A 46 -2.16 14.42 -1.51
CA TYR A 46 -2.68 14.60 -2.88
C TYR A 46 -4.15 15.04 -2.95
N CYS A 47 -4.94 14.95 -1.87
CA CYS A 47 -6.40 15.15 -1.92
C CYS A 47 -6.93 16.25 -0.99
N ARG A 48 -6.33 17.44 -1.06
CA ARG A 48 -6.69 18.64 -0.26
C ARG A 48 -7.87 19.43 -0.83
N GLU A 49 -8.96 18.74 -1.12
CA GLU A 49 -10.23 19.35 -1.58
C GLU A 49 -11.34 19.16 -0.53
N SER A 50 -12.48 19.83 -0.68
CA SER A 50 -13.63 19.59 0.21
C SER A 50 -14.36 18.27 -0.08
N GLY A 51 -14.20 17.71 -1.29
CA GLY A 51 -14.83 16.46 -1.73
C GLY A 51 -13.88 15.27 -1.79
N VAL A 52 -14.22 14.31 -2.66
CA VAL A 52 -13.46 13.06 -2.90
C VAL A 52 -13.17 12.80 -4.39
N ARG A 53 -13.33 13.82 -5.26
CA ARG A 53 -13.13 13.69 -6.71
C ARG A 53 -11.67 13.45 -7.09
N ASN A 54 -10.73 14.16 -6.48
CA ASN A 54 -9.30 13.93 -6.65
C ASN A 54 -8.91 12.58 -6.04
N LEU A 55 -9.46 12.23 -4.88
CA LEU A 55 -9.21 10.93 -4.25
C LEU A 55 -9.64 9.78 -5.18
N GLN A 56 -10.84 9.85 -5.74
CA GLN A 56 -11.33 8.90 -6.74
C GLN A 56 -10.38 8.80 -7.93
N LYS A 57 -10.01 9.94 -8.55
CA LYS A 57 -9.09 9.94 -9.71
C LYS A 57 -7.75 9.29 -9.39
N HIS A 58 -7.20 9.55 -8.21
CA HIS A 58 -5.93 8.96 -7.80
C HIS A 58 -6.04 7.46 -7.58
N ILE A 59 -7.09 6.99 -6.91
CA ILE A 59 -7.36 5.55 -6.70
C ILE A 59 -7.51 4.84 -8.06
N GLU A 60 -8.31 5.40 -8.97
CA GLU A 60 -8.47 4.85 -10.33
C GLU A 60 -7.14 4.80 -11.08
N LYS A 61 -6.30 5.83 -10.97
CA LYS A 61 -4.98 5.86 -11.62
C LYS A 61 -4.05 4.78 -11.06
N ILE A 62 -4.05 4.58 -9.75
CA ILE A 62 -3.25 3.56 -9.07
C ILE A 62 -3.69 2.16 -9.53
N LEU A 63 -5.00 1.86 -9.48
CA LEU A 63 -5.53 0.56 -9.86
C LEU A 63 -5.32 0.26 -11.35
N ARG A 64 -5.48 1.25 -12.23
CA ARG A 64 -5.22 1.09 -13.66
C ARG A 64 -3.75 0.79 -13.95
N LYS A 65 -2.84 1.39 -13.18
CA LYS A 65 -1.39 1.09 -13.25
C LYS A 65 -1.06 -0.28 -12.69
N ALA A 66 -1.73 -0.71 -11.62
CA ALA A 66 -1.59 -2.05 -11.08
C ALA A 66 -2.09 -3.11 -12.09
N ALA A 67 -3.26 -2.92 -12.68
CA ALA A 67 -3.80 -3.78 -13.73
C ALA A 67 -2.86 -3.89 -14.93
N PHE A 68 -2.31 -2.75 -15.39
CA PHE A 68 -1.30 -2.77 -16.46
C PHE A 68 -0.07 -3.58 -16.08
N LYS A 69 0.43 -3.46 -14.84
CA LYS A 69 1.58 -4.25 -14.36
C LYS A 69 1.28 -5.74 -14.31
N VAL A 70 0.11 -6.13 -13.81
CA VAL A 70 -0.32 -7.54 -13.77
C VAL A 70 -0.33 -8.12 -15.18
N VAL A 71 -0.97 -7.44 -16.13
CA VAL A 71 -1.01 -7.89 -17.53
C VAL A 71 0.37 -7.87 -18.16
N SER A 72 1.18 -6.82 -17.96
CA SER A 72 2.51 -6.75 -18.55
C SER A 72 3.47 -7.79 -17.99
N GLN A 73 3.39 -8.11 -16.69
CA GLN A 73 4.19 -9.17 -16.09
C GLN A 73 3.81 -10.53 -16.69
N THR A 74 2.52 -10.79 -16.93
CA THR A 74 2.10 -11.98 -17.68
C THR A 74 2.73 -12.03 -19.08
N GLN A 75 2.96 -10.90 -19.75
CA GLN A 75 3.59 -10.85 -21.07
C GLN A 75 5.12 -10.93 -21.04
N ILE A 76 5.75 -10.59 -19.90
CA ILE A 76 7.22 -10.66 -19.74
C ILE A 76 7.66 -12.09 -19.36
N ASN A 77 6.78 -12.86 -18.73
CA ASN A 77 7.07 -14.23 -18.29
C ASN A 77 7.20 -15.25 -19.44
N ASP A 78 6.83 -14.91 -20.68
CA ASP A 78 7.11 -15.76 -21.84
C ASP A 78 8.49 -15.50 -22.47
N ASP A 79 9.20 -14.43 -22.07
CA ASP A 79 10.52 -14.11 -22.65
C ASP A 79 11.67 -13.88 -21.66
N GLU A 80 11.49 -13.42 -20.42
CA GLU A 80 12.65 -13.25 -19.50
C GLU A 80 12.31 -13.54 -18.04
N ALA A 81 12.70 -14.74 -17.61
CA ALA A 81 13.06 -14.99 -16.22
C ALA A 81 14.41 -14.33 -15.97
N GLU A 82 14.46 -13.22 -15.22
CA GLU A 82 15.55 -12.92 -14.29
C GLU A 82 15.22 -11.70 -13.39
N GLU A 83 15.45 -11.91 -12.08
CA GLU A 83 15.72 -10.94 -11.01
C GLU A 83 14.56 -10.06 -10.49
N ASP A 84 13.95 -10.48 -9.36
CA ASP A 84 14.19 -9.80 -8.06
C ASP A 84 13.61 -10.63 -6.90
N GLU A 85 14.38 -11.64 -6.45
CA GLU A 85 14.26 -12.14 -5.09
C GLU A 85 15.45 -11.61 -4.28
N LYS A 86 15.12 -11.00 -3.13
CA LYS A 86 15.85 -11.04 -1.84
C LYS A 86 16.51 -9.73 -1.37
N LYS A 87 15.90 -9.16 -0.33
CA LYS A 87 16.56 -8.67 0.91
C LYS A 87 15.52 -8.66 2.03
N GLN A 88 15.25 -9.80 2.68
CA GLN A 88 15.91 -10.31 3.89
C GLN A 88 15.97 -9.34 5.08
N GLU A 89 15.29 -9.78 6.14
CA GLU A 89 15.35 -9.35 7.53
C GLU A 89 16.77 -9.43 8.14
N THR A 90 16.88 -8.84 9.35
CA THR A 90 17.88 -9.01 10.44
C THR A 90 19.05 -8.02 10.52
N LYS A 91 18.99 -7.14 11.53
CA LYS A 91 20.08 -6.76 12.47
C LYS A 91 19.42 -6.19 13.73
N GLU A 92 19.22 -7.02 14.76
CA GLU A 92 20.15 -7.26 15.89
C GLU A 92 19.95 -6.27 17.05
N GLU A 93 19.36 -6.80 18.12
CA GLU A 93 19.50 -6.34 19.50
C GLU A 93 20.98 -6.25 19.89
N LYS A 94 21.37 -5.14 20.53
CA LYS A 94 22.44 -5.12 21.54
C LYS A 94 22.04 -4.19 22.68
N SER A 95 21.37 -4.74 23.68
CA SER A 95 21.36 -4.16 25.03
C SER A 95 21.39 -5.29 26.05
N SER A 96 22.59 -5.67 26.48
CA SER A 96 22.80 -6.35 27.76
C SER A 96 24.24 -6.09 28.21
N PRO A 97 24.46 -5.34 29.31
CA PRO A 97 25.68 -5.42 30.08
C PRO A 97 25.69 -6.72 30.92
N PRO A 98 26.85 -7.36 31.09
CA PRO A 98 26.95 -8.68 31.72
C PRO A 98 26.72 -8.63 33.24
N PRO A 99 26.11 -9.67 33.83
CA PRO A 99 26.09 -9.84 35.28
C PRO A 99 27.47 -10.30 35.78
N VAL A 100 27.97 -9.61 36.80
CA VAL A 100 29.12 -10.02 37.61
C VAL A 100 28.80 -11.34 38.30
N THR A 101 29.63 -12.36 38.05
CA THR A 101 29.64 -13.61 38.80
C THR A 101 30.97 -13.74 39.50
N ASP A 102 30.98 -13.59 40.82
CA ASP A 102 32.02 -14.18 41.67
C ASP A 102 31.34 -15.28 42.50
N PRO A 103 31.90 -16.50 42.51
CA PRO A 103 32.29 -17.01 43.81
C PRO A 103 33.60 -17.82 43.83
N VAL A 104 34.21 -17.80 45.04
CA VAL A 104 35.21 -18.70 45.62
C VAL A 104 36.69 -18.43 45.32
N THR A 105 37.34 -17.72 46.23
CA THR A 105 38.19 -18.32 47.29
C THR A 105 38.02 -17.52 48.57
#